data_AF-A0A5D0N1Y8-F1
#
_entry.id   AF-A0A5D0N1Y8-F1
#
_cell.length_a   1.000
_cell.length_b   1.000
_cell.length_c   1.000
_cell.angle_alpha   90.00
_cell.angle_beta   90.00
_cell.angle_gamma   90.00
#
_symmetry.space_group_name_H-M   'P 1'
#
loop_
_entity.id
_entity.type
_entity.pdbx_description
1 polymer ?
#
loop_
_entity_poly.entity_id
_entity_poly.type
_entity_poly.pdbx_seq_one_letter_code
_entity_poly.pdbx_strand_id
1 'polypeptide(L)' 'MPKMKSHTGMGKRVKVTGKGKIVAQQAGLRHNLEKKPSTQTRRLTGTVELAKAETKRIKKLLGR' A
#
# COMPACT_ATOMS: atom_id res chain seq x y z
N MET A 1 -24.58 -1.90 20.41
CA MET A 1 -23.85 -2.69 19.39
C MET A 1 -22.52 -1.99 19.10
N PRO A 2 -21.37 -2.65 19.36
CA PRO A 2 -20.06 -2.03 19.11
C PRO A 2 -19.79 -1.92 17.61
N LYS A 3 -19.26 -0.77 17.17
CA LYS A 3 -18.84 -0.55 15.78
C LYS A 3 -17.58 -1.37 15.49
N MET A 4 -17.46 -1.89 14.26
CA MET A 4 -16.24 -2.55 13.81
C MET A 4 -15.07 -1.55 13.82
N LYS A 5 -13.96 -1.92 14.47
CA LYS A 5 -12.73 -1.14 14.45
C LYS A 5 -11.91 -1.51 13.21
N SER A 6 -11.56 -0.51 12.41
CA SER A 6 -10.65 -0.71 11.28
C SER A 6 -9.21 -0.92 11.77
N HIS A 7 -8.43 -1.70 11.03
CA HIS A 7 -7.03 -1.94 11.36
C HIS A 7 -6.19 -0.68 11.10
N THR A 8 -5.84 0.03 12.16
CA THR A 8 -5.14 1.33 12.10
C THR A 8 -3.81 1.25 11.36
N GLY A 9 -3.07 0.15 11.50
CA GLY A 9 -1.81 -0.07 10.80
C GLY A 9 -1.99 -0.22 9.27
N MET A 10 -3.13 -0.73 8.83
CA MET A 10 -3.42 -0.88 7.40
C MET A 10 -3.90 0.45 6.83
N GLY A 11 -4.76 1.17 7.55
CA GLY A 11 -5.20 2.51 7.16
C GLY A 11 -4.07 3.50 6.93
N LYS A 12 -2.92 3.33 7.61
CA LYS A 12 -1.71 4.15 7.40
C LYS A 12 -0.90 3.78 6.15
N ARG A 13 -1.04 2.56 5.64
CA ARG A 13 -0.18 1.99 4.58
C ARG A 13 -0.83 2.00 3.19
N VAL A 14 -2.15 1.98 3.13
CA VAL A 14 -2.90 1.88 1.87
C VAL A 14 -3.89 3.02 1.70
N LYS A 15 -4.10 3.45 0.46
CA LYS A 15 -5.13 4.44 0.09
C LYS A 15 -6.12 3.82 -0.89
N VAL A 16 -7.39 4.18 -0.74
CA VAL A 16 -8.45 3.82 -1.69
C VAL A 16 -8.65 5.00 -2.64
N THR A 17 -8.53 4.75 -3.94
CA THR A 17 -8.78 5.75 -4.99
C THR A 17 -10.28 5.95 -5.21
N GLY A 18 -10.68 7.03 -5.91
CA GLY A 18 -12.10 7.30 -6.19
C GLY A 18 -12.82 6.17 -6.95
N LYS A 19 -12.10 5.39 -7.78
CA LYS A 19 -12.63 4.22 -8.48
C LYS A 19 -12.60 2.92 -7.64
N GLY A 20 -12.22 2.99 -6.37
CA GLY A 20 -12.18 1.84 -5.46
C GLY A 20 -10.92 0.97 -5.54
N LYS A 21 -9.91 1.35 -6.34
CA LYS A 21 -8.61 0.65 -6.39
C LYS A 21 -7.81 0.93 -5.12
N ILE A 22 -7.10 -0.08 -4.64
CA ILE A 22 -6.22 0.02 -3.46
C ILE A 22 -4.79 0.24 -3.93
N VAL A 23 -4.19 1.34 -3.50
CA VAL A 23 -2.81 1.72 -3.84
C VAL A 23 -1.93 1.76 -2.61
N ALA A 24 -0.65 1.42 -2.77
CA ALA A 24 0.36 1.43 -1.71
C ALA A 24 1.72 1.89 -2.24
N GLN A 25 2.58 2.39 -1.33
CA GLN A 25 3.97 2.67 -1.67
C GLN A 25 4.76 1.38 -1.87
N GLN A 26 5.72 1.40 -2.79
CA GLN A 26 6.62 0.27 -3.01
C GLN A 26 7.68 0.17 -1.91
N ALA A 27 8.14 -1.06 -1.65
CA ALA A 27 9.20 -1.33 -0.69
C ALA A 27 10.60 -1.11 -1.31
N GLY A 28 11.62 -0.99 -0.46
CA GLY A 28 13.02 -0.95 -0.92
C GLY A 28 13.61 0.44 -1.13
N LEU A 29 12.93 1.51 -0.72
CA LEU A 29 13.46 2.89 -0.79
C LEU A 29 13.92 3.49 0.54
N ARG A 30 13.88 2.73 1.65
CA ARG A 30 14.17 3.29 2.98
C ARG A 30 15.66 3.33 3.33
N HIS A 31 16.48 2.47 2.72
CA HIS A 31 17.91 2.34 3.02
C HIS A 31 18.66 1.65 1.86
N ASN A 32 19.99 1.63 1.94
CA ASN A 32 20.91 1.07 0.94
C ASN A 32 20.69 1.67 -0.46
N LEU A 33 20.51 3.00 -0.53
CA LEU A 33 20.29 3.71 -1.79
C LEU A 33 21.58 3.92 -2.59
N GLU A 34 22.73 3.98 -1.90
CA GLU A 34 24.05 4.16 -2.51
C GLU A 34 24.41 3.04 -3.50
N LYS A 35 24.01 1.80 -3.20
CA LYS A 35 24.25 0.61 -4.05
C LYS A 35 23.22 0.45 -5.16
N LYS A 36 22.13 1.22 -5.15
CA LYS A 36 21.02 1.07 -6.09
C LYS A 36 21.19 2.06 -7.23
N PRO A 37 21.11 1.62 -8.49
CA PRO A 37 21.16 2.55 -9.61
C PRO A 37 19.95 3.48 -9.57
N SER A 38 20.12 4.71 -10.06
CA SER A 38 19.07 5.73 -10.12
C SER A 38 17.84 5.28 -10.92
N THR A 39 18.03 4.35 -11.87
CA THR A 39 16.95 3.69 -12.61
C THR A 39 16.05 2.86 -11.70
N GLN A 40 16.64 2.11 -10.77
CA GLN A 40 15.93 1.26 -9.83
C GLN A 40 15.18 2.09 -8.79
N THR A 41 15.82 3.15 -8.26
CA THR A 41 15.18 4.03 -7.27
C THR A 41 14.01 4.77 -7.89
N ARG A 42 14.15 5.31 -9.11
CA ARG A 42 13.07 5.96 -9.86
C ARG A 42 11.88 5.04 -10.12
N ARG A 43 12.13 3.76 -10.47
CA ARG A 43 11.05 2.78 -10.67
C ARG A 43 10.30 2.46 -9.38
N LEU A 44 11.01 2.48 -8.24
CA LEU A 44 10.43 2.21 -6.92
C LEU A 44 9.69 3.42 -6.33
N THR A 45 9.89 4.61 -6.89
CA THR A 45 9.25 5.84 -6.42
C THR A 45 7.79 5.85 -6.82
N GLY A 46 6.93 6.24 -5.87
CA GLY A 46 5.50 6.44 -6.08
C GLY A 46 4.63 5.34 -5.47
N THR A 47 3.39 5.29 -5.92
CA THR A 47 2.38 4.34 -5.44
C THR A 47 1.88 3.46 -6.57
N VAL A 48 1.70 2.18 -6.28
CA VAL A 48 1.24 1.18 -7.25
C VAL A 48 -0.07 0.54 -6.80
N GLU A 49 -0.84 0.05 -7.77
CA GLU A 49 -2.01 -0.76 -7.51
C GLU A 49 -1.58 -2.12 -6.93
N LEU A 50 -2.24 -2.54 -5.85
CA LEU A 50 -1.99 -3.83 -5.22
C LEU A 50 -2.49 -4.97 -6.11
N ALA A 51 -1.79 -6.11 -6.04
CA ALA A 51 -2.19 -7.32 -6.73
C ALA A 51 -3.61 -7.74 -6.34
N LYS A 52 -4.38 -8.24 -7.31
CA LYS A 52 -5.78 -8.67 -7.12
C LYS A 52 -5.93 -9.66 -5.96
N ALA A 53 -4.97 -10.56 -5.76
CA ALA A 53 -4.96 -11.55 -4.68
C ALA A 53 -5.05 -10.93 -3.27
N GLU A 54 -4.37 -9.81 -3.02
CA GLU A 54 -4.33 -9.19 -1.69
C GLU A 54 -5.54 -8.28 -1.41
N THR A 55 -6.27 -7.87 -2.46
CA THR A 55 -7.36 -6.90 -2.34
C THR A 55 -8.45 -7.34 -1.37
N LYS A 56 -8.85 -8.62 -1.40
CA LYS A 56 -9.89 -9.18 -0.51
C LYS A 56 -9.49 -9.11 0.96
N ARG A 57 -8.23 -9.44 1.27
CA ARG A 57 -7.69 -9.42 2.63
C ARG A 57 -7.63 -7.99 3.17
N ILE A 58 -7.17 -7.05 2.35
CA ILE A 58 -7.03 -5.64 2.76
C ILE A 58 -8.39 -4.97 2.99
N LYS A 59 -9.39 -5.24 2.15
CA LYS A 59 -10.76 -4.74 2.34
C LYS A 59 -11.34 -5.17 3.69
N LYS A 60 -11.19 -6.46 4.04
CA LYS A 60 -11.59 -6.99 5.35
C LYS A 60 -10.90 -6.26 6.52
N LEU A 61 -9.62 -5.95 6.39
CA LEU A 61 -8.86 -5.22 7.43
C LEU A 61 -9.31 -3.75 7.57
N LEU A 62 -9.80 -3.13 6.49
CA LEU A 62 -10.31 -1.77 6.50
C LEU A 62 -11.78 -1.68 6.92
N GLY A 63 -12.48 -2.81 7.06
CA GLY A 63 -13.91 -2.86 7.38
C GLY A 63 -14.79 -2.35 6.23
N ARG A 64 -14.39 -2.65 4.98
CA ARG A 64 -15.09 -2.27 3.75
C ARG A 64 -15.31 -3.48 2.84
#